data_AF-A0A7R7DN40-F1
#
_entry.id   AF-A0A7R7DN40-F1
#
_cell.length_a   1.000
_cell.length_b   1.000
_cell.length_c   1.000
_cell.angle_alpha   90.00
_cell.angle_beta   90.00
_cell.angle_gamma   90.00
#
_symmetry.space_group_name_H-M   'P 1'
#
loop_
_entity.id
_entity.type
_entity.pdbx_description
1 polymer ?
#
loop_
_entity_poly.entity_id
_entity_poly.type
_entity_poly.pdbx_seq_one_letter_code
_entity_poly.pdbx_strand_id
1 'polypeptide(L)'
;MPLSRDVASAFPTAGPDAPVLEDWYADLVVGYHLPPPHGDRLVTADDLTALDLGHRQLRRAAADNLAGQLERVEVHGLPPVFTLSFEGVEATLLTSDDVWSSLAEQVDGEVVVGAPARDVMFVTGSESQAGLEKVHRACERVFFAGHENLLSRRLLVWRQGGWESL
;
A
#
# COMPACT_ATOMS: atom_id res chain seq x y z
N MET A 1 -6.37 -0.45 1.75
CA MET A 1 -5.71 0.63 1.00
C MET A 1 -4.88 1.49 1.95
N PRO A 2 -3.58 1.66 1.71
CA PRO A 2 -2.73 2.55 2.52
C PRO A 2 -3.07 4.03 2.33
N LEU A 3 -2.87 4.80 3.40
CA LEU A 3 -2.99 6.25 3.50
C LEU A 3 -1.77 6.78 4.27
N SER A 4 -1.33 8.00 3.98
CA SER A 4 -0.35 8.66 4.86
C SER A 4 -1.00 9.01 6.20
N ARG A 5 -0.20 9.01 7.27
CA ARG A 5 -0.67 9.37 8.62
C ARG A 5 -1.22 10.80 8.69
N ASP A 6 -0.66 11.72 7.89
CA ASP A 6 -1.15 13.10 7.79
C ASP A 6 -2.57 13.13 7.21
N VAL A 7 -2.83 12.39 6.13
CA VAL A 7 -4.17 12.26 5.55
C VAL A 7 -5.12 11.57 6.52
N ALA A 8 -4.67 10.50 7.18
CA ALA A 8 -5.46 9.80 8.19
C ALA A 8 -5.88 10.72 9.35
N SER A 9 -5.00 11.65 9.77
CA SER A 9 -5.24 12.58 10.87
C SER A 9 -6.30 13.65 10.56
N ALA A 10 -6.64 13.86 9.29
CA ALA A 10 -7.69 14.78 8.87
C ALA A 10 -9.10 14.21 9.06
N PHE A 11 -9.24 12.89 9.24
CA PHE A 11 -10.53 12.26 9.47
C PHE A 11 -10.99 12.37 10.93
N PRO A 12 -12.31 12.36 11.19
CA PRO A 12 -12.84 12.21 12.54
C PRO A 12 -12.34 10.92 13.18
N THR A 13 -11.89 10.98 14.43
CA THR A 13 -11.40 9.82 15.17
C THR A 13 -12.51 9.03 15.88
N ALA A 14 -13.72 9.59 15.95
CA ALA A 14 -14.88 8.99 16.58
C ALA A 14 -16.17 9.52 15.97
N GLY A 15 -17.25 8.77 16.16
CA GLY A 15 -18.57 9.08 15.62
C GLY A 15 -18.99 8.13 14.49
N PRO A 16 -20.25 8.21 14.06
CA PRO A 16 -20.82 7.30 13.06
C PRO A 16 -20.09 7.34 11.73
N ASP A 17 -19.68 8.54 11.29
CA ASP A 17 -18.98 8.76 10.02
C ASP A 17 -17.46 8.59 10.10
N ALA A 18 -16.91 8.23 11.28
CA ALA A 18 -15.49 8.04 11.43
C ALA A 18 -15.03 6.79 10.64
N PRO A 19 -14.03 6.93 9.75
CA PRO A 19 -13.55 5.79 8.99
C PRO A 19 -12.84 4.79 9.91
N VAL A 20 -12.97 3.52 9.56
CA VAL A 20 -12.21 2.44 10.18
C VAL A 20 -10.80 2.47 9.62
N LEU A 21 -9.87 2.90 10.47
CA LEU A 21 -8.45 3.05 10.16
C LEU A 21 -7.63 2.16 11.11
N GLU A 22 -6.66 1.45 10.56
CA GLU A 22 -5.72 0.63 11.32
C GLU A 22 -4.30 1.17 11.17
N ASP A 23 -3.62 1.43 12.29
CA ASP A 23 -2.20 1.73 12.27
C ASP A 23 -1.44 0.62 11.54
N TRP A 24 -0.52 1.05 10.67
CA TRP A 24 0.28 0.13 9.88
C TRP A 24 1.76 0.57 9.91
N TYR A 25 2.56 0.03 9.00
CA TYR A 25 4.01 0.25 9.02
C TYR A 25 4.39 1.70 8.78
N ALA A 26 5.44 2.14 9.48
CA ALA A 26 6.02 3.47 9.37
C ALA A 26 4.99 4.61 9.55
N ASP A 27 4.85 5.45 8.53
CA ASP A 27 3.94 6.59 8.46
C ASP A 27 2.66 6.26 7.68
N LEU A 28 2.34 4.98 7.50
CA LEU A 28 1.15 4.52 6.82
C LEU A 28 0.07 4.02 7.78
N VAL A 29 -1.17 4.22 7.35
CA VAL A 29 -2.40 3.73 7.98
C VAL A 29 -3.20 2.99 6.92
N VAL A 30 -3.86 1.90 7.28
CA VAL A 30 -4.73 1.16 6.35
C VAL A 30 -6.17 1.58 6.54
N GLY A 31 -6.81 2.03 5.47
CA GLY A 31 -8.25 2.18 5.36
C GLY A 31 -8.89 1.10 4.50
N TYR A 32 -10.16 0.81 4.77
CA TYR A 32 -10.96 -0.15 4.01
C TYR A 32 -11.92 0.57 3.09
N HIS A 33 -11.98 0.14 1.84
CA HIS A 33 -12.76 0.83 0.81
C HIS A 33 -14.04 0.06 0.48
N LEU A 34 -15.18 0.77 0.44
CA LEU A 34 -16.45 0.28 -0.06
C LEU A 34 -16.62 0.73 -1.52
N PRO A 35 -16.52 -0.19 -2.48
CA PRO A 35 -16.67 0.14 -3.88
C PRO A 35 -18.13 0.47 -4.23
N PRO A 36 -18.38 1.06 -5.42
CA PRO A 36 -19.73 1.20 -5.96
C PRO A 36 -20.50 -0.15 -5.95
N PRO A 37 -21.82 -0.13 -5.69
CA PRO A 37 -22.69 1.03 -5.51
C PRO A 37 -22.72 1.60 -4.07
N HIS A 38 -21.84 1.14 -3.16
CA HIS A 38 -21.90 1.47 -1.74
C HIS A 38 -21.29 2.83 -1.35
N GLY A 39 -20.91 3.63 -2.34
CA GLY A 39 -20.57 5.04 -2.16
C GLY A 39 -19.12 5.44 -2.48
N ASP A 40 -18.28 4.51 -2.95
CA ASP A 40 -16.87 4.80 -3.32
C ASP A 40 -16.13 5.57 -2.22
N ARG A 41 -16.18 5.01 -1.00
CA ARG A 41 -15.75 5.68 0.24
C ARG A 41 -15.11 4.71 1.21
N LEU A 42 -14.52 5.23 2.29
CA LEU A 42 -14.03 4.39 3.37
C LEU A 42 -15.17 3.77 4.18
N VAL A 43 -14.95 2.54 4.66
CA VAL A 43 -15.78 1.87 5.66
C VAL A 43 -15.76 2.68 6.95
N THR A 44 -16.92 2.87 7.54
CA THR A 44 -17.12 3.60 8.80
C THR A 44 -17.56 2.65 9.93
N ALA A 45 -17.58 3.15 11.16
CA ALA A 45 -18.11 2.41 12.29
C ALA A 45 -19.59 2.03 12.12
N ASP A 46 -20.39 2.90 11.48
CA ASP A 46 -21.79 2.61 11.18
C ASP A 46 -21.95 1.49 10.15
N ASP A 47 -21.07 1.42 9.13
CA ASP A 47 -21.09 0.31 8.18
C ASP A 47 -20.82 -1.02 8.86
N LEU A 48 -19.86 -1.08 9.79
CA LEU A 48 -19.58 -2.28 10.56
C LEU A 48 -20.79 -2.72 11.37
N THR A 49 -21.49 -1.77 11.98
CA THR A 49 -22.70 -2.05 12.75
C THR A 49 -23.83 -2.52 11.83
N ALA A 50 -24.04 -1.86 10.69
CA ALA A 50 -25.09 -2.19 9.73
C ALA A 50 -24.88 -3.55 9.04
N LEU A 51 -23.63 -3.93 8.81
CA LEU A 51 -23.25 -5.20 8.18
C LEU A 51 -23.04 -6.35 9.19
N ASP A 52 -23.16 -6.07 10.50
CA ASP A 52 -22.84 -7.02 11.59
C ASP A 52 -21.43 -7.62 11.44
N LEU A 53 -20.44 -6.75 11.12
CA LEU A 53 -19.05 -7.12 10.89
C LEU A 53 -18.14 -6.59 11.99
N GLY A 54 -17.32 -7.47 12.57
CA GLY A 54 -16.19 -7.05 13.41
C GLY A 54 -14.95 -6.67 12.59
N HIS A 55 -14.04 -5.88 13.18
CA HIS A 55 -12.78 -5.47 12.56
C HIS A 55 -11.96 -6.63 11.96
N ARG A 56 -11.88 -7.77 12.67
CA ARG A 56 -11.16 -8.95 12.17
C ARG A 56 -11.80 -9.54 10.92
N GLN A 57 -13.13 -9.55 10.84
CA GLN A 57 -13.85 -10.03 9.67
C GLN A 57 -13.68 -9.06 8.50
N LEU A 58 -13.73 -7.76 8.75
CA LEU A 58 -13.43 -6.73 7.75
C LEU A 58 -12.03 -6.92 7.15
N ARG A 59 -11.01 -7.05 8.02
CA ARG A 59 -9.62 -7.25 7.58
C ARG A 59 -9.46 -8.50 6.75
N ARG A 60 -10.06 -9.61 7.19
CA ARG A 60 -10.04 -10.86 6.44
C ARG A 60 -10.73 -10.73 5.08
N ALA A 61 -11.93 -10.16 5.03
CA ALA A 61 -12.66 -9.96 3.78
C ALA A 61 -11.88 -9.08 2.79
N ALA A 62 -11.23 -8.02 3.29
CA ALA A 62 -10.39 -7.16 2.45
C ALA A 62 -9.15 -7.91 1.91
N ALA A 63 -8.50 -8.73 2.73
CA ALA A 63 -7.37 -9.55 2.30
C ALA A 63 -7.80 -10.60 1.28
N ASP A 64 -8.92 -11.29 1.51
CA ASP A 64 -9.48 -12.30 0.60
C ASP A 64 -9.85 -11.65 -0.76
N ASN A 65 -10.42 -10.44 -0.74
CA ASN A 65 -10.74 -9.69 -1.95
C ASN A 65 -9.48 -9.30 -2.75
N LEU A 66 -8.41 -8.87 -2.07
CA LEU A 66 -7.14 -8.54 -2.72
C LEU A 66 -6.49 -9.79 -3.30
N ALA A 67 -6.47 -10.90 -2.55
CA ALA A 67 -5.92 -12.18 -3.00
C ALA A 67 -6.60 -12.67 -4.29
N GLY A 68 -7.92 -12.51 -4.38
CA GLY A 68 -8.70 -12.87 -5.58
C GLY A 68 -8.42 -12.00 -6.82
N GLN A 69 -7.59 -10.96 -6.71
CA GLN A 69 -7.27 -10.04 -7.82
C GLN A 69 -5.78 -10.02 -8.18
N LEU A 70 -4.93 -10.80 -7.50
CA LEU A 70 -3.48 -10.76 -7.71
C LEU A 70 -3.05 -11.15 -9.13
N GLU A 71 -3.87 -11.92 -9.85
CA GLU A 71 -3.65 -12.25 -11.28
C GLU A 71 -3.66 -11.02 -12.20
N ARG A 72 -4.19 -9.89 -11.74
CA ARG A 72 -4.24 -8.62 -12.48
C ARG A 72 -3.03 -7.72 -12.23
N VAL A 73 -2.13 -8.12 -11.34
CA VAL A 73 -0.92 -7.35 -11.06
C VAL A 73 0.02 -7.45 -12.26
N GLU A 74 0.37 -6.30 -12.82
CA GLU A 74 1.33 -6.23 -13.93
C GLU A 74 2.68 -5.70 -13.43
N VAL A 75 3.75 -6.32 -13.91
CA VAL A 75 5.13 -5.88 -13.66
C VAL A 75 5.64 -5.14 -14.90
N HIS A 76 6.12 -3.91 -14.73
CA HIS A 76 6.68 -3.12 -15.82
C HIS A 76 8.12 -2.70 -15.56
N GLY A 77 8.91 -2.64 -16.63
CA GLY A 77 10.33 -2.32 -16.56
C GLY A 77 11.21 -3.56 -16.39
N LEU A 78 12.50 -3.32 -16.16
CA LEU A 78 13.52 -4.35 -15.98
C LEU A 78 14.46 -3.92 -14.85
N PRO A 79 15.22 -4.85 -14.25
CA PRO A 79 16.25 -4.49 -13.28
C PRO A 79 17.15 -3.33 -13.76
N PRO A 80 17.63 -2.47 -12.85
CA PRO A 80 17.57 -2.61 -11.40
C PRO A 80 16.29 -2.07 -10.73
N VAL A 81 15.33 -1.50 -11.48
CA VAL A 81 14.08 -0.98 -10.93
C VAL A 81 12.92 -1.28 -11.86
N PHE A 82 11.87 -1.88 -11.30
CA PHE A 82 10.59 -2.12 -11.95
C PHE A 82 9.44 -1.49 -11.16
N THR A 83 8.27 -1.40 -11.77
CA THR A 83 7.04 -0.89 -11.15
C THR A 83 5.97 -1.97 -11.15
N LEU A 84 5.09 -1.93 -10.17
CA LEU A 84 3.86 -2.72 -10.17
C LEU A 84 2.69 -1.83 -10.59
N SER A 85 1.77 -2.37 -11.39
CA SER A 85 0.51 -1.72 -11.77
C SER A 85 -0.65 -2.58 -11.27
N PHE A 86 -1.63 -1.94 -10.66
CA PHE A 86 -2.80 -2.58 -10.06
C PHE A 86 -3.98 -1.60 -9.99
N GLU A 87 -4.56 -1.32 -11.16
CA GLU A 87 -5.81 -0.56 -11.32
C GLU A 87 -5.81 0.82 -10.60
N GLY A 88 -4.66 1.48 -10.41
CA GLY A 88 -4.56 2.80 -9.75
C GLY A 88 -4.58 2.75 -8.22
N VAL A 89 -4.41 1.56 -7.63
CA VAL A 89 -4.30 1.32 -6.18
C VAL A 89 -3.09 0.45 -5.83
N GLU A 90 -2.00 0.62 -6.57
CA GLU A 90 -0.72 -0.09 -6.49
C GLU A 90 -0.22 -0.25 -5.05
N ALA A 91 -0.30 0.81 -4.24
CA ALA A 91 0.11 0.79 -2.83
C ALA A 91 -0.61 -0.28 -2.00
N THR A 92 -1.81 -0.70 -2.39
CA THR A 92 -2.56 -1.78 -1.70
C THR A 92 -1.82 -3.11 -1.73
N LEU A 93 -0.96 -3.34 -2.72
CA LEU A 93 -0.14 -4.54 -2.78
C LEU A 93 0.80 -4.69 -1.57
N LEU A 94 1.17 -3.58 -0.91
CA LEU A 94 1.95 -3.60 0.32
C LEU A 94 1.31 -4.46 1.43
N THR A 95 -0.01 -4.65 1.40
CA THR A 95 -0.74 -5.46 2.39
C THR A 95 -0.89 -6.94 2.00
N SER A 96 -0.25 -7.39 0.90
CA SER A 96 -0.29 -8.77 0.42
C SER A 96 1.08 -9.44 0.51
N ASP A 97 1.26 -10.30 1.50
CA ASP A 97 2.52 -11.02 1.75
C ASP A 97 2.90 -11.94 0.57
N ASP A 98 1.91 -12.48 -0.13
CA ASP A 98 2.09 -13.39 -1.28
C ASP A 98 2.82 -12.71 -2.44
N VAL A 99 2.47 -11.44 -2.72
CA VAL A 99 3.12 -10.63 -3.77
C VAL A 99 4.62 -10.53 -3.50
N TRP A 100 5.00 -10.14 -2.29
CA TRP A 100 6.40 -9.87 -1.94
C TRP A 100 7.22 -11.14 -1.82
N SER A 101 6.60 -12.22 -1.34
CA SER A 101 7.22 -13.54 -1.32
C SER A 101 7.55 -14.02 -2.74
N SER A 102 6.66 -13.78 -3.72
CA SER A 102 6.91 -14.16 -5.12
C SER A 102 7.95 -13.29 -5.84
N LEU A 103 8.13 -12.04 -5.42
CA LEU A 103 9.09 -11.09 -6.00
C LEU A 103 10.49 -11.20 -5.40
N ALA A 104 10.64 -11.86 -4.24
CA ALA A 104 11.92 -11.98 -3.54
C ALA A 104 13.02 -12.63 -4.39
N GLU A 105 12.67 -13.57 -5.27
CA GLU A 105 13.63 -14.25 -6.16
C GLU A 105 14.02 -13.42 -7.39
N GLN A 106 13.37 -12.27 -7.62
CA GLN A 106 13.57 -11.44 -8.81
C GLN A 106 14.51 -10.24 -8.57
N VAL A 107 15.01 -10.09 -7.35
CA VAL A 107 15.85 -8.96 -6.94
C VAL A 107 17.16 -9.44 -6.33
N ASP A 108 18.19 -8.60 -6.39
CA ASP A 108 19.45 -8.83 -5.68
C ASP A 108 19.29 -8.47 -4.19
N GLY A 109 19.36 -9.47 -3.32
CA GLY A 109 19.15 -9.32 -1.88
C GLY A 109 17.67 -9.36 -1.48
N GLU A 110 17.25 -8.40 -0.66
CA GLU A 110 15.88 -8.29 -0.14
C GLU A 110 15.06 -7.31 -0.97
N VAL A 111 13.74 -7.52 -1.04
CA VAL A 111 12.86 -6.62 -1.80
C VAL A 111 12.77 -5.27 -1.09
N VAL A 112 13.07 -4.21 -1.82
CA VAL A 112 12.91 -2.82 -1.38
C VAL A 112 11.84 -2.14 -2.22
N VAL A 113 10.90 -1.49 -1.56
CA VAL A 113 9.76 -0.80 -2.18
C VAL A 113 9.77 0.68 -1.82
N GLY A 114 9.56 1.53 -2.82
CA GLY A 114 9.14 2.91 -2.63
C GLY A 114 7.69 3.07 -3.08
N ALA A 115 6.81 3.54 -2.19
CA ALA A 115 5.40 3.79 -2.49
C ALA A 115 5.04 5.27 -2.18
N PRO A 116 5.45 6.21 -3.05
CA PRO A 116 5.28 7.64 -2.79
C PRO A 116 3.85 8.15 -2.94
N ALA A 117 3.00 7.45 -3.69
CA ALA A 117 1.59 7.76 -3.87
C ALA A 117 0.77 6.47 -3.94
N ARG A 118 -0.55 6.59 -3.77
CA ARG A 118 -1.47 5.44 -3.82
C ARG A 118 -1.31 4.62 -5.09
N ASP A 119 -1.08 5.30 -6.20
CA ASP A 119 -1.03 4.75 -7.54
C ASP A 119 0.40 4.61 -8.12
N VAL A 120 1.41 4.82 -7.28
CA VAL A 120 2.81 4.80 -7.71
C VAL A 120 3.62 3.90 -6.79
N MET A 121 4.24 2.88 -7.39
CA MET A 121 5.07 1.93 -6.67
C MET A 121 6.31 1.55 -7.48
N PHE A 122 7.47 1.59 -6.82
CA PHE A 122 8.76 1.19 -7.36
C PHE A 122 9.34 0.05 -6.54
N VAL A 123 9.97 -0.91 -7.21
CA VAL A 123 10.58 -2.08 -6.57
C VAL A 123 12.03 -2.22 -7.03
N THR A 124 12.91 -2.57 -6.11
CA THR A 124 14.33 -2.86 -6.35
C THR A 124 14.86 -3.88 -5.33
N GLY A 125 16.12 -4.28 -5.46
CA GLY A 125 16.82 -5.14 -4.50
C GLY A 125 17.68 -4.33 -3.54
N SER A 126 17.79 -4.79 -2.29
CA SER A 126 18.59 -4.15 -1.24
C SER A 126 20.09 -4.12 -1.55
N GLU A 127 20.59 -5.01 -2.39
CA GLU A 127 22.01 -5.04 -2.81
C GLU A 127 22.26 -4.24 -4.10
N SER A 128 21.21 -3.70 -4.72
CA SER A 128 21.32 -2.87 -5.92
C SER A 128 21.51 -1.40 -5.57
N GLN A 129 22.74 -0.95 -5.37
CA GLN A 129 23.05 0.46 -5.10
C GLN A 129 22.43 1.41 -6.15
N ALA A 130 22.55 1.06 -7.44
CA ALA A 130 21.96 1.85 -8.51
C ALA A 130 20.42 1.85 -8.47
N GLY A 131 19.83 0.72 -8.07
CA GLY A 131 18.39 0.58 -7.89
C GLY A 131 17.86 1.45 -6.75
N LEU A 132 18.49 1.37 -5.57
CA LEU A 132 18.17 2.18 -4.40
C LEU A 132 18.23 3.69 -4.71
N GLU A 133 19.30 4.15 -5.35
CA GLU A 133 19.43 5.56 -5.75
C GLU A 133 18.33 6.00 -6.72
N LYS A 134 17.97 5.12 -7.67
CA LYS A 134 16.94 5.41 -8.67
C LYS A 134 15.54 5.44 -8.05
N VAL A 135 15.22 4.50 -7.16
CA VAL A 135 13.94 4.47 -6.42
C VAL A 135 13.81 5.69 -5.53
N HIS A 136 14.84 6.02 -4.75
CA HIS A 136 14.85 7.21 -3.90
C HIS A 136 14.58 8.49 -4.71
N ARG A 137 15.34 8.70 -5.80
CA ARG A 137 15.12 9.86 -6.68
C ARG A 137 13.74 9.86 -7.33
N ALA A 138 13.18 8.70 -7.66
CA ALA A 138 11.84 8.60 -8.23
C ALA A 138 10.77 9.01 -7.21
N CYS A 139 10.88 8.55 -5.96
CA CYS A 139 9.98 8.95 -4.88
C CYS A 139 10.05 10.46 -4.64
N GLU A 140 11.25 11.02 -4.54
CA GLU A 140 11.43 12.47 -4.34
C GLU A 140 10.80 13.30 -5.48
N ARG A 141 10.89 12.83 -6.73
CA ARG A 141 10.23 13.51 -7.85
C ARG A 141 8.70 13.49 -7.74
N VAL A 142 8.10 12.39 -7.31
CA VAL A 142 6.65 12.28 -7.13
C VAL A 142 6.17 13.27 -6.06
N PHE A 143 6.88 13.35 -4.93
CA PHE A 143 6.57 14.32 -3.89
C PHE A 143 6.81 15.77 -4.33
N PHE A 144 7.93 16.05 -5.00
CA PHE A 144 8.23 17.40 -5.48
C PHE A 144 7.19 17.90 -6.48
N ALA A 145 6.69 17.01 -7.35
CA ALA A 145 5.62 17.34 -8.30
C ALA A 145 4.25 17.55 -7.64
N GLY A 146 4.08 17.19 -6.35
CA GLY A 146 2.80 17.30 -5.66
C GLY A 146 1.74 16.36 -6.21
N HIS A 147 2.12 15.10 -6.50
CA HIS A 147 1.20 14.08 -7.00
C HIS A 147 -0.05 13.94 -6.11
N GLU A 148 -1.16 13.47 -6.67
CA GLU A 148 -2.35 13.17 -5.88
C GLU A 148 -2.11 11.95 -4.97
N ASN A 149 -2.79 11.91 -3.83
CA ASN A 149 -2.80 10.78 -2.90
C ASN A 149 -1.40 10.34 -2.41
N LEU A 150 -0.54 11.30 -2.06
CA LEU A 150 0.79 11.05 -1.50
C LEU A 150 0.74 10.17 -0.25
N LEU A 151 1.70 9.25 -0.16
CA LEU A 151 1.81 8.26 0.90
C LEU A 151 3.09 8.46 1.72
N SER A 152 4.19 7.79 1.38
CA SER A 152 5.41 7.80 2.18
C SER A 152 6.65 8.12 1.34
N ARG A 153 7.56 8.91 1.92
CA ARG A 153 8.91 9.11 1.38
C ARG A 153 9.87 7.99 1.76
N ARG A 154 9.48 7.12 2.69
CA ARG A 154 10.33 6.05 3.18
C ARG A 154 10.41 4.92 2.16
N LEU A 155 11.59 4.31 2.10
CA LEU A 155 11.75 3.02 1.46
C LEU A 155 11.47 1.93 2.50
N LEU A 156 10.74 0.91 2.09
CA LEU A 156 10.38 -0.24 2.91
C LEU A 156 11.15 -1.44 2.41
N VAL A 157 11.68 -2.25 3.31
CA VAL A 157 12.34 -3.52 3.00
C VAL A 157 11.49 -4.69 3.50
N TRP A 158 11.27 -5.67 2.65
CA TRP A 158 10.53 -6.88 2.99
C TRP A 158 11.49 -7.95 3.53
N ARG A 159 11.27 -8.36 4.78
CA ARG A 159 12.09 -9.36 5.48
C ARG A 159 11.23 -10.29 6.31
N GLN A 160 11.46 -11.60 6.20
CA GLN A 160 10.86 -12.61 7.08
C GLN A 160 9.33 -12.49 7.23
N GLY A 161 8.61 -12.12 6.16
CA GLY A 161 7.16 -11.96 6.19
C GLY A 161 6.66 -10.61 6.75
N GLY A 162 7.52 -9.60 6.85
CA GLY A 162 7.15 -8.28 7.35
C GLY A 162 7.91 -7.12 6.69
N TRP A 163 7.41 -5.91 6.93
CA TRP A 163 8.02 -4.67 6.44
C TRP A 163 8.86 -4.00 7.51
N GLU A 164 10.05 -3.54 7.12
CA GLU A 164 10.91 -2.67 7.92
C GLU A 164 11.18 -1.38 7.15
N SER A 165 11.50 -0.30 7.86
CA SER A 165 12.07 0.89 7.21
C SER A 165 13.53 0.62 6.85
N LEU A 166 13.91 0.96 5.62
CA LEU A 166 15.30 0.94 5.19
C LEU A 166 16.11 2.08 5.81
#